data_AF-A0A7X5SD85-F1
#
_entry.id   AF-A0A7X5SD85-F1
#
_cell.length_a   1.000
_cell.length_b   1.000
_cell.length_c   1.000
_cell.angle_alpha   90.00
_cell.angle_beta   90.00
_cell.angle_gamma   90.00
#
_symmetry.space_group_name_H-M   'P 1'
#
loop_
_entity.id
_entity.type
_entity.pdbx_description
1 polymer ?
#
loop_
_entity_poly.entity_id
_entity_poly.type
_entity_poly.pdbx_seq_one_letter_code
_entity_poly.pdbx_strand_id
1 'polypeptide(L)' 'RIEEVARGGATPLVVAEGRHVLGVVELSDVVKQGIKEKFAQLRAMGIKTVMITGDNPLTAAAIAAEAGVDDYIAQAR' A
#
# COMPACT_ATOMS: atom_id res chain seq x y z
N ARG A 1 11.51 0.15 13.28
CA ARG A 1 10.11 0.61 13.40
C ARG A 1 9.55 1.23 12.12
N ILE A 2 10.03 2.38 11.63
CA ILE A 2 9.48 2.99 10.38
C ILE A 2 9.54 2.02 9.20
N GLU A 3 10.69 1.39 8.97
CA GLU A 3 10.84 0.39 7.90
C GLU A 3 10.00 -0.87 8.12
N GLU A 4 9.76 -1.27 9.36
CA GLU A 4 8.92 -2.45 9.66
C GLU A 4 7.45 -2.16 9.33
N VAL A 5 6.96 -0.98 9.73
CA VAL A 5 5.61 -0.51 9.42
C VAL A 5 5.40 -0.42 7.91
N ALA A 6 6.37 0.18 7.21
CA ALA A 6 6.32 0.27 5.75
C ALA A 6 6.32 -1.11 5.09
N ARG A 7 7.16 -2.05 5.55
CA ARG A 7 7.22 -3.44 5.04
C ARG A 7 5.93 -4.22 5.29
N GLY A 8 5.19 -3.87 6.34
CA GLY A 8 3.86 -4.41 6.59
C GLY A 8 2.77 -3.87 5.67
N GLY A 9 3.08 -2.94 4.76
CA GLY A 9 2.09 -2.31 3.88
C GLY A 9 1.29 -1.20 4.54
N ALA A 10 1.71 -0.74 5.72
CA ALA A 10 1.16 0.43 6.36
C ALA A 10 2.01 1.68 6.08
N THR A 11 1.40 2.84 6.22
CA THR A 11 2.04 4.15 6.11
C THR A 11 2.50 4.59 7.50
N PRO A 12 3.82 4.70 7.76
CA PRO A 12 4.33 5.17 9.03
C PRO A 12 4.18 6.70 9.15
N LEU A 13 3.38 7.15 10.11
CA LEU A 13 3.25 8.56 10.45
C LEU A 13 4.12 8.86 11.68
N VAL A 14 5.22 9.60 11.49
CA VAL A 14 6.11 10.00 12.59
C VAL A 14 5.49 11.16 13.35
N VAL A 15 5.37 11.03 14.66
CA VAL A 15 4.87 12.09 15.56
C VAL A 15 6.05 12.71 16.30
N ALA A 16 6.15 14.04 16.30
CA ALA A 16 7.23 14.77 16.95
C ALA A 16 6.71 16.03 17.66
N GLU A 17 7.38 16.41 18.74
CA GLU A 17 7.23 17.70 19.41
C GLU A 17 8.52 18.51 19.20
N GLY A 18 8.43 19.54 18.35
CA GLY A 18 9.61 20.30 17.92
C GLY A 18 10.65 19.41 17.22
N ARG A 19 11.81 19.24 17.85
CA ARG A 19 12.91 18.38 17.35
C ARG A 19 12.94 16.99 18.00
N HIS A 20 12.00 16.70 18.89
CA HIS A 20 11.95 15.44 19.62
C HIS A 20 10.92 14.49 19.00
N VAL A 21 11.36 13.32 18.54
CA VAL A 21 10.45 12.29 18.01
C VAL A 21 9.75 11.60 19.18
N LEU A 22 8.42 11.63 19.18
CA LEU A 22 7.57 11.02 20.21
C LEU A 22 7.22 9.56 19.87
N GLY A 23 7.13 9.22 18.58
CA GLY A 23 6.82 7.87 18.16
C GLY A 23 6.38 7.76 16.70
N VAL A 24 5.80 6.61 16.36
CA VAL A 24 5.27 6.30 15.03
C VAL A 24 3.86 5.74 15.19
N VAL A 25 2.91 6.31 14.45
CA VAL A 25 1.57 5.76 14.25
C VAL A 25 1.58 4.93 12.96
N GLU A 26 1.13 3.69 13.07
CA GLU A 26 0.95 2.79 11.95
C GLU A 26 -0.46 3.00 11.37
N LEU A 27 -0.53 3.43 10.11
CA LEU A 27 -1.79 3.59 9.39
C LEU A 27 -1.87 2.55 8.28
N SER A 28 -2.76 1.57 8.39
CA SER A 28 -3.00 0.56 7.36
C SER A 28 -4.32 0.79 6.64
N ASP A 29 -4.31 0.61 5.32
CA ASP A 29 -5.53 0.54 4.51
C ASP A 29 -6.02 -0.90 4.48
N VAL A 30 -7.29 -1.11 4.83
CA VAL A 30 -7.91 -2.43 4.77
C VAL A 30 -8.31 -2.72 3.32
N VAL A 31 -7.64 -3.68 2.69
CA VAL A 31 -8.04 -4.18 1.38
C VAL A 31 -9.44 -4.79 1.50
N LYS A 32 -10.35 -4.36 0.62
CA LYS A 32 -11.74 -4.84 0.63
C LYS A 32 -11.78 -6.35 0.40
N GLN A 33 -12.55 -7.06 1.22
CA GLN A 33 -12.80 -8.49 1.04
C GLN A 33 -13.32 -8.77 -0.38
N GLY A 34 -12.81 -9.82 -1.01
CA GLY A 34 -13.22 -10.24 -2.35
C GLY A 34 -12.54 -9.48 -3.51
N ILE A 35 -11.64 -8.52 -3.25
CA ILE A 35 -11.05 -7.73 -4.33
C ILE A 35 -10.06 -8.54 -5.18
N LYS A 36 -9.36 -9.50 -4.55
CA LYS A 36 -8.40 -10.37 -5.22
C LYS A 36 -9.08 -11.25 -6.27
N GLU A 37 -10.25 -11.78 -5.94
CA GLU A 37 -11.10 -12.55 -6.84
C GLU A 37 -11.60 -11.68 -8.00
N LYS A 38 -11.97 -10.42 -7.75
CA LYS A 38 -12.38 -9.49 -8.79
C LYS A 38 -11.24 -9.17 -9.76
N PHE A 39 -10.03 -8.92 -9.28
CA PHE A 39 -8.87 -8.73 -10.15
C PHE A 39 -8.51 -9.99 -10.94
N ALA A 40 -8.67 -11.18 -10.34
CA ALA A 40 -8.52 -12.44 -11.07
C ALA A 40 -9.53 -12.61 -12.21
N GLN A 41 -10.80 -12.22 -12.00
CA GLN A 41 -11.82 -12.22 -13.05
C GLN A 41 -11.47 -11.24 -14.18
N LEU A 42 -11.03 -10.02 -13.84
CA LEU A 42 -10.59 -9.03 -14.84
C LEU A 42 -9.41 -9.55 -15.67
N ARG A 43 -8.41 -10.17 -15.02
CA ARG A 43 -7.31 -10.85 -15.72
C ARG A 43 -7.81 -11.94 -16.66
N ALA A 44 -8.76 -12.76 -16.23
CA ALA A 44 -9.34 -13.83 -17.06
C ALA A 44 -10.09 -13.27 -18.29
N MET A 45 -10.60 -12.04 -18.20
CA MET A 45 -11.19 -11.30 -19.32
C MET A 45 -10.14 -10.62 -20.23
N GLY A 46 -8.85 -10.76 -19.93
CA GLY A 46 -7.76 -10.10 -20.67
C GLY A 46 -7.54 -8.63 -20.28
N ILE A 47 -8.15 -8.17 -19.18
CA ILE A 47 -8.00 -6.80 -18.68
C ILE A 47 -6.83 -6.75 -17.70
N LYS A 48 -5.86 -5.86 -17.95
CA LYS A 48 -4.76 -5.59 -17.03
C LYS A 48 -5.14 -4.50 -16.03
N THR A 49 -4.74 -4.68 -14.78
CA THR A 49 -5.04 -3.79 -13.66
C THR A 49 -3.77 -3.20 -13.08
N VAL A 50 -3.70 -1.88 -13.03
CA VAL A 50 -2.56 -1.12 -12.49
C VAL A 50 -3.05 -0.26 -11.34
N MET A 51 -2.44 -0.39 -10.17
CA MET A 51 -2.71 0.46 -9.02
C MET A 51 -1.90 1.77 -9.15
N ILE A 52 -2.53 2.91 -8.90
CA ILE A 52 -1.85 4.22 -8.87
C ILE A 52 -2.01 4.78 -7.47
N THR A 53 -0.89 5.09 -6.80
CA THR A 53 -0.90 5.67 -5.45
C THR A 53 0.19 6.73 -5.28
N GLY A 54 -0.07 7.69 -4.40
CA GLY A 54 0.91 8.66 -3.91
C GLY A 54 1.81 8.10 -2.81
N ASP A 55 1.55 6.89 -2.33
CA ASP A 55 2.35 6.24 -1.30
C ASP A 55 3.79 5.97 -1.75
N ASN A 56 4.65 5.71 -0.77
CA ASN A 56 6.00 5.27 -1.03
C ASN A 56 6.00 3.88 -1.70
N PRO A 57 7.07 3.51 -2.44
CA PRO A 57 7.11 2.26 -3.19
C PRO A 57 6.94 1.00 -2.34
N LEU A 58 7.37 1.04 -1.09
CA LEU A 58 7.42 -0.11 -0.21
C LEU A 58 6.01 -0.45 0.32
N THR A 59 5.26 0.57 0.75
CA THR A 59 3.84 0.44 1.11
C THR A 59 3.01 0.04 -0.11
N ALA A 60 3.24 0.66 -1.28
CA ALA A 60 2.52 0.35 -2.51
C ALA A 60 2.72 -1.11 -2.95
N ALA A 61 3.94 -1.64 -2.86
CA ALA A 61 4.22 -3.04 -3.20
C ALA A 61 3.45 -4.02 -2.32
N ALA A 62 3.38 -3.76 -1.02
CA ALA A 62 2.68 -4.62 -0.07
C ALA A 62 1.16 -4.62 -0.33
N ILE A 63 0.54 -3.43 -0.51
CA ILE A 63 -0.89 -3.32 -0.84
C ILE A 63 -1.19 -3.97 -2.19
N ALA A 64 -0.32 -3.78 -3.20
CA ALA A 64 -0.49 -4.38 -4.52
C ALA A 64 -0.48 -5.92 -4.44
N ALA A 65 0.43 -6.49 -3.66
CA ALA A 65 0.53 -7.94 -3.46
C ALA A 65 -0.70 -8.51 -2.70
N GLU A 66 -1.18 -7.78 -1.69
CA GLU A 66 -2.39 -8.15 -0.95
C GLU A 66 -3.64 -8.10 -1.83
N ALA A 67 -3.82 -7.00 -2.56
CA ALA A 67 -4.96 -6.79 -3.46
C ALA A 67 -4.91 -7.72 -4.69
N GLY A 68 -3.72 -8.08 -5.17
CA GLY A 68 -3.54 -8.93 -6.35
C GLY A 68 -3.73 -8.19 -7.68
N VAL A 69 -3.30 -6.93 -7.77
CA VAL A 69 -3.22 -6.21 -9.05
C VAL A 69 -2.05 -6.72 -9.91
N ASP A 70 -2.04 -6.39 -11.20
CA ASP A 70 -0.98 -6.83 -12.12
C ASP A 70 0.30 -5.99 -12.02
N ASP A 71 0.14 -4.69 -11.73
CA ASP A 71 1.24 -3.76 -11.58
C ASP A 71 0.86 -2.59 -10.66
N TYR A 72 1.84 -1.77 -10.27
CA TYR A 72 1.59 -0.54 -9.51
C TYR A 72 2.56 0.60 -9.87
N ILE A 73 2.05 1.82 -9.75
CA ILE A 73 2.83 3.06 -9.83
C ILE A 73 2.74 3.73 -8.47
N ALA A 74 3.89 3.83 -7.80
CA ALA A 74 4.04 4.53 -6.52
C ALA A 74 4.56 5.95 -6.72
N GLN A 75 4.38 6.80 -5.70
CA GLN A 75 4.81 8.21 -5.72
C GLN A 75 4.27 8.99 -6.93
N ALA A 76 3.10 8.60 -7.46
CA ALA A 76 2.46 9.32 -8.54
C ALA A 76 2.13 10.76 -8.09
N ARG A 77 2.52 11.75 -8.90
CA ARG A 77 2.29 13.19 -8.68
C ARG A 77 1.47 13.79 -9.81
#